data_AF-A0A1I7Y431-F1
#
_entry.id   AF-A0A1I7Y431-F1
#
_cell.length_a   1.000
_cell.length_b   1.000
_cell.length_c   1.000
_cell.angle_alpha   90.00
_cell.angle_beta   90.00
_cell.angle_gamma   90.00
#
_symmetry.space_group_name_H-M   'P 1'
#
loop_
_entity.id
_entity.type
_entity.pdbx_description
1 polymer ?
#
loop_
_entity_poly.entity_id
_entity_poly.type
_entity_poly.pdbx_seq_one_letter_code
_entity_poly.pdbx_strand_id
1 'polypeptide(L)'
;MDAVPLKFVDSMIELFSKKTLNELAPEVCHPLWKDVLDLHHRNRVNYELAFRKTDLAIDYVFINEKEEEFFVDTRKIREKGRFARIVEVTDLTYEDAVYPFWPHAKELKDTEAGELFEAVAPLIDQVSGKFVAPWGSRSLITTLMTSLLDRVYLKEVSLRYCGQNSYDFLEDQIENSPFLSDVEIAGPNWPQSSLELLRKFCLRGRPGMNVTASVSSKDVLYYHINIKDTEGFEALIKKGEVKKICPGWLESFFKHETKKSIACLSTSYSMIRCYTCECDRFEKCHMKETFPEYHYLVSNIRTPILRDVSTNTNDLQPSATCHACSLTLPISQFFECSRCSSDFGLPEIVICGACALIKHLAHISEVRKARFLDAQGLDETLVKVEPQKQGLKLKEEEREGGGQTEAPERGHGESSHEVDLNNQH
;
A
#
# COMPACT_ATOMS: atom_id res chain seq x y z
N MET A 1 -11.83 -31.49 16.23
CA MET A 1 -12.71 -31.11 15.10
C MET A 1 -14.15 -31.52 15.38
N ASP A 2 -14.37 -32.71 15.95
CA ASP A 2 -15.72 -33.25 16.24
C ASP A 2 -16.54 -32.47 17.28
N ALA A 3 -15.90 -31.68 18.14
CA ALA A 3 -16.58 -30.88 19.17
C ALA A 3 -16.93 -29.45 18.73
N VAL A 4 -16.55 -29.05 17.50
CA VAL A 4 -16.80 -27.67 17.02
C VAL A 4 -18.27 -27.54 16.64
N PRO A 5 -19.02 -26.55 17.15
CA PRO A 5 -20.42 -26.36 16.78
C PRO A 5 -20.58 -26.18 15.27
N LEU A 6 -21.58 -26.86 14.67
CA LEU A 6 -21.83 -26.78 13.23
C LEU A 6 -22.01 -25.33 12.75
N LYS A 7 -22.67 -24.49 13.55
CA LYS A 7 -22.84 -23.06 13.28
C LYS A 7 -21.52 -22.31 13.12
N PHE A 8 -20.50 -22.67 13.91
CA PHE A 8 -19.19 -22.05 13.79
C PHE A 8 -18.51 -22.46 12.48
N VAL A 9 -18.55 -23.76 12.14
CA VAL A 9 -17.98 -24.28 10.88
C VAL A 9 -18.65 -23.61 9.68
N ASP A 10 -19.98 -23.51 9.71
CA ASP A 10 -20.80 -22.84 8.70
C ASP A 10 -20.45 -21.35 8.55
N SER A 11 -20.36 -20.59 9.65
CA SER A 11 -19.93 -19.18 9.59
C SER A 11 -18.49 -18.99 9.10
N MET A 12 -17.57 -19.91 9.39
CA MET A 12 -16.21 -19.81 8.84
C MET A 12 -16.17 -20.09 7.33
N ILE A 13 -16.85 -21.15 6.89
CA ILE A 13 -16.93 -21.53 5.47
C ILE A 13 -17.66 -20.44 4.68
N GLU A 14 -18.58 -19.73 5.33
CA GLU A 14 -19.28 -18.60 4.73
C GLU A 14 -18.32 -17.48 4.28
N LEU A 15 -17.19 -17.30 4.97
CA LEU A 15 -16.14 -16.32 4.65
C LEU A 15 -15.22 -16.77 3.51
N PHE A 16 -15.28 -18.02 3.08
CA PHE A 16 -14.41 -18.49 2.01
C PHE A 16 -14.90 -18.03 0.63
N SER A 17 -13.95 -17.47 -0.12
CA SER A 17 -14.13 -17.16 -1.53
C SER A 17 -14.45 -18.43 -2.33
N LYS A 18 -15.06 -18.27 -3.52
CA LYS A 18 -15.33 -19.42 -4.40
C LYS A 18 -14.07 -20.20 -4.75
N LYS A 19 -12.95 -19.52 -4.98
CA LYS A 19 -11.66 -20.15 -5.26
C LYS A 19 -11.21 -21.04 -4.10
N THR A 20 -11.25 -20.50 -2.87
CA THR A 20 -10.89 -21.25 -1.66
C THR A 20 -11.79 -22.47 -1.47
N LEU A 21 -13.10 -22.33 -1.72
CA LEU A 21 -14.03 -23.47 -1.66
C LEU A 21 -13.68 -24.57 -2.69
N ASN A 22 -13.32 -24.19 -3.91
CA ASN A 22 -12.93 -25.16 -4.95
C ASN A 22 -11.65 -25.92 -4.57
N GLU A 23 -10.67 -25.24 -3.97
CA GLU A 23 -9.41 -25.83 -3.51
C GLU A 23 -9.61 -26.76 -2.30
N LEU A 24 -10.50 -26.40 -1.37
CA LEU A 24 -10.76 -27.19 -0.16
C LEU A 24 -11.70 -28.37 -0.39
N ALA A 25 -12.59 -28.31 -1.38
CA ALA A 25 -13.57 -29.37 -1.66
C ALA A 25 -12.97 -30.79 -1.82
N PRO A 26 -11.85 -30.98 -2.53
CA PRO A 26 -11.20 -32.30 -2.62
C PRO A 26 -10.40 -32.67 -1.36
N GLU A 27 -9.87 -31.70 -0.62
CA GLU A 27 -8.92 -31.94 0.50
C GLU A 27 -9.62 -32.24 1.83
N VAL A 28 -10.82 -31.70 2.05
CA VAL A 28 -11.53 -31.84 3.32
C VAL A 28 -12.28 -33.17 3.38
N CYS A 29 -11.70 -34.14 4.08
CA CYS A 29 -12.30 -35.47 4.31
C CYS A 29 -13.13 -35.58 5.60
N HIS A 30 -13.07 -34.59 6.49
CA HIS A 30 -13.76 -34.66 7.79
C HIS A 30 -15.29 -34.59 7.60
N PRO A 31 -16.09 -35.58 8.04
CA PRO A 31 -17.52 -35.67 7.70
C PRO A 31 -18.32 -34.39 7.97
N LEU A 32 -18.22 -33.83 9.19
CA LEU A 32 -18.95 -32.60 9.55
C LEU A 32 -18.56 -31.37 8.71
N TRP A 33 -17.30 -31.23 8.35
CA TRP A 33 -16.81 -30.07 7.61
C TRP A 33 -17.09 -30.25 6.13
N LYS A 34 -16.95 -31.48 5.64
CA LYS A 34 -17.18 -31.83 4.24
C LYS A 34 -18.61 -31.51 3.83
N ASP A 35 -19.60 -31.88 4.64
CA ASP A 35 -21.00 -31.63 4.29
C ASP A 35 -21.31 -30.12 4.19
N VAL A 36 -20.81 -29.32 5.14
CA VAL A 36 -20.99 -27.85 5.13
C VAL A 36 -20.22 -27.22 3.98
N LEU A 37 -18.99 -27.66 3.74
CA LEU A 37 -18.15 -27.15 2.67
C LEU A 37 -18.75 -27.50 1.30
N ASP A 38 -19.22 -28.73 1.09
CA ASP A 38 -19.89 -29.18 -0.12
C ASP A 38 -21.24 -28.47 -0.31
N LEU A 39 -21.94 -28.11 0.77
CA LEU A 39 -23.15 -27.28 0.73
C LEU A 39 -22.81 -25.87 0.20
N HIS A 40 -21.81 -25.19 0.78
CA HIS A 40 -21.40 -23.87 0.32
C HIS A 40 -20.81 -23.92 -1.09
N HIS A 41 -19.92 -24.87 -1.38
CA HIS A 41 -19.29 -25.04 -2.68
C HIS A 41 -20.33 -25.24 -3.80
N ARG A 42 -21.34 -26.10 -3.60
CA ARG A 42 -22.38 -26.34 -4.61
C ARG A 42 -23.37 -25.19 -4.77
N ASN A 43 -23.74 -24.51 -3.69
CA ASN A 43 -24.79 -23.48 -3.73
C ASN A 43 -24.26 -22.06 -3.92
N ARG A 44 -22.95 -21.81 -3.71
CA ARG A 44 -22.34 -20.48 -3.89
C ARG A 44 -22.46 -20.01 -5.34
N VAL A 45 -23.14 -18.89 -5.52
CA VAL A 45 -23.28 -18.16 -6.78
C VAL A 45 -22.64 -16.79 -6.63
N ASN A 46 -21.76 -16.46 -7.57
CA ASN A 46 -21.08 -15.17 -7.64
C ASN A 46 -21.78 -14.30 -8.69
N TYR A 47 -21.91 -13.03 -8.36
CA TYR A 47 -22.45 -12.01 -9.24
C TYR A 47 -21.45 -10.86 -9.37
N GLU A 48 -21.41 -10.27 -10.55
CA GLU A 48 -20.86 -8.95 -10.77
C GLU A 48 -22.03 -7.97 -10.86
N LEU A 49 -21.83 -6.77 -10.36
CA LEU A 49 -22.83 -5.73 -10.37
C LEU A 49 -22.27 -4.54 -11.16
N ALA A 50 -22.76 -4.39 -12.39
CA ALA A 50 -22.28 -3.39 -13.32
C ALA A 50 -23.28 -2.23 -13.44
N PHE A 51 -22.74 -1.01 -13.56
CA PHE A 51 -23.51 0.23 -13.70
C PHE A 51 -23.04 1.06 -14.87
N ARG A 52 -23.93 1.88 -15.39
CA ARG A 52 -23.61 2.97 -16.32
C ARG A 52 -24.54 4.13 -16.07
N LYS A 53 -23.99 5.32 -15.90
CA LYS A 53 -24.78 6.55 -15.90
C LYS A 53 -25.11 6.93 -17.35
N THR A 54 -26.40 7.11 -17.64
CA THR A 54 -26.88 7.74 -18.87
C THR A 54 -27.27 9.18 -18.59
N ASP A 55 -27.62 9.93 -19.64
CA ASP A 55 -28.11 11.31 -19.50
C ASP A 55 -29.42 11.38 -18.69
N LEU A 56 -30.20 10.28 -18.67
CA LEU A 56 -31.54 10.24 -18.06
C LEU A 56 -31.57 9.51 -16.72
N ALA A 57 -30.78 8.44 -16.56
CA ALA A 57 -30.88 7.51 -15.43
C ALA A 57 -29.55 6.82 -15.12
N ILE A 58 -29.56 5.91 -14.15
CA ILE A 58 -28.47 4.95 -13.92
C ILE A 58 -28.99 3.59 -14.38
N ASP A 59 -28.30 2.98 -15.34
CA ASP A 59 -28.55 1.60 -15.72
C ASP A 59 -27.76 0.68 -14.79
N TYR A 60 -28.34 -0.43 -14.37
CA TYR A 60 -27.61 -1.48 -13.66
C TYR A 60 -28.00 -2.88 -14.11
N VAL A 61 -27.08 -3.82 -13.95
CA VAL A 61 -27.28 -5.23 -14.25
C VAL A 61 -26.47 -6.11 -13.30
N PHE A 62 -27.05 -7.24 -12.90
CA PHE A 62 -26.32 -8.30 -12.22
C PHE A 62 -25.92 -9.37 -13.21
N ILE A 63 -24.63 -9.66 -13.26
CA ILE A 63 -24.01 -10.60 -14.19
C ILE A 63 -23.64 -11.87 -13.42
N ASN A 64 -24.12 -13.03 -13.84
CA ASN A 64 -23.71 -14.33 -13.27
C ASN A 64 -22.52 -14.89 -14.08
N GLU A 65 -21.37 -15.14 -13.42
CA GLU A 65 -20.15 -15.66 -14.07
C GLU A 65 -20.35 -17.00 -14.82
N LYS A 66 -21.38 -17.79 -14.46
CA LYS A 66 -21.49 -19.20 -14.87
C LYS A 66 -22.66 -19.55 -15.78
N GLU A 67 -23.66 -18.70 -15.91
CA GLU A 67 -24.90 -19.02 -16.61
C GLU A 67 -24.89 -18.43 -18.03
N GLU A 68 -25.44 -19.17 -19.00
CA GLU A 68 -25.69 -18.66 -20.36
C GLU A 68 -26.67 -17.48 -20.34
N GLU A 69 -27.59 -17.47 -19.36
CA GLU A 69 -28.36 -16.30 -18.97
C GLU A 69 -27.51 -15.43 -18.04
N PHE A 70 -26.80 -14.47 -18.61
CA PHE A 70 -25.96 -13.55 -17.84
C PHE A 70 -26.77 -12.72 -16.83
N PHE A 71 -28.09 -12.65 -16.93
CA PHE A 71 -28.93 -11.65 -16.26
C PHE A 71 -29.76 -12.22 -15.13
N VAL A 72 -29.64 -11.59 -13.96
CA VAL A 72 -30.35 -12.05 -12.77
C VAL A 72 -31.12 -10.89 -12.14
N ASP A 73 -32.42 -11.07 -11.92
CA ASP A 73 -33.24 -10.12 -11.17
C ASP A 73 -32.80 -10.10 -9.70
N THR A 74 -32.90 -8.94 -9.03
CA THR A 74 -32.68 -8.79 -7.58
C THR A 74 -33.48 -9.79 -6.77
N ARG A 75 -34.68 -10.18 -7.24
CA ARG A 75 -35.49 -11.25 -6.63
C ARG A 75 -34.77 -12.60 -6.66
N LYS A 76 -34.21 -13.01 -7.79
CA LYS A 76 -33.45 -14.27 -7.92
C LYS A 76 -32.21 -14.26 -7.02
N ILE A 77 -31.53 -13.11 -6.87
CA ILE A 77 -30.38 -12.97 -5.95
C ILE A 77 -30.83 -13.18 -4.50
N ARG A 78 -31.93 -12.54 -4.09
CA ARG A 78 -32.52 -12.72 -2.75
C ARG A 78 -32.94 -14.16 -2.49
N GLU A 79 -33.46 -14.86 -3.49
CA GLU A 79 -33.84 -16.28 -3.38
C GLU A 79 -32.63 -17.21 -3.13
N LYS A 80 -31.43 -16.83 -3.61
CA LYS A 80 -30.18 -17.55 -3.26
C LYS A 80 -29.70 -17.27 -1.83
N GLY A 81 -30.25 -16.24 -1.17
CA GLY A 81 -30.02 -15.89 0.22
C GLY A 81 -28.52 -15.78 0.55
N ARG A 82 -28.12 -16.46 1.64
CA ARG A 82 -26.73 -16.44 2.14
C ARG A 82 -25.68 -17.05 1.21
N PHE A 83 -26.07 -17.69 0.10
CA PHE A 83 -25.13 -18.24 -0.87
C PHE A 83 -24.81 -17.28 -2.03
N ALA A 84 -25.60 -16.21 -2.20
CA ALA A 84 -25.27 -15.15 -3.16
C ALA A 84 -24.08 -14.33 -2.67
N ARG A 85 -23.15 -14.02 -3.58
CA ARG A 85 -22.03 -13.11 -3.33
C ARG A 85 -21.87 -12.16 -4.50
N ILE A 86 -21.70 -10.88 -4.21
CA ILE A 86 -21.27 -9.89 -5.20
C ILE A 86 -19.76 -9.78 -5.08
N VAL A 87 -19.06 -10.26 -6.11
CA VAL A 87 -17.59 -10.32 -6.12
C VAL A 87 -16.99 -9.09 -6.79
N GLU A 88 -17.77 -8.35 -7.56
CA GLU A 88 -17.31 -7.17 -8.27
C GLU A 88 -18.43 -6.15 -8.43
N VAL A 89 -18.10 -4.88 -8.22
CA VAL A 89 -18.96 -3.71 -8.39
C VAL A 89 -18.25 -2.76 -9.34
N THR A 90 -18.77 -2.60 -10.56
CA THR A 90 -18.04 -1.92 -11.65
C THR A 90 -18.85 -0.81 -12.30
N ASP A 91 -18.25 0.37 -12.44
CA ASP A 91 -18.82 1.50 -13.19
C ASP A 91 -18.23 1.56 -14.60
N LEU A 92 -19.08 1.23 -15.57
CA LEU A 92 -18.78 1.17 -17.01
C LEU A 92 -19.31 2.41 -17.75
N THR A 93 -19.49 3.55 -17.07
CA THR A 93 -20.10 4.76 -17.66
C THR A 93 -19.42 5.24 -18.94
N TYR A 94 -18.09 5.15 -19.00
CA TYR A 94 -17.28 5.68 -20.10
C TYR A 94 -16.73 4.60 -21.03
N GLU A 95 -17.21 3.37 -20.89
CA GLU A 95 -16.85 2.32 -21.83
C GLU A 95 -17.79 2.36 -23.03
N ASP A 96 -17.26 2.85 -24.16
CA ASP A 96 -17.97 2.86 -25.44
C ASP A 96 -18.26 1.45 -25.98
N ALA A 97 -17.74 0.41 -25.31
CA ALA A 97 -18.01 -0.97 -25.65
C ALA A 97 -19.49 -1.28 -25.46
N VAL A 98 -20.15 -1.67 -26.56
CA VAL A 98 -21.51 -2.20 -26.54
C VAL A 98 -21.46 -3.59 -25.91
N TYR A 99 -21.56 -3.64 -24.59
CA TYR A 99 -21.68 -4.90 -23.89
C TYR A 99 -23.01 -5.57 -24.21
N PRO A 100 -23.03 -6.89 -24.45
CA PRO A 100 -24.25 -7.62 -24.80
C PRO A 100 -25.30 -7.60 -23.69
N PHE A 101 -24.94 -7.13 -22.49
CA PHE A 101 -25.79 -7.11 -21.32
C PHE A 101 -26.63 -5.86 -21.10
N TRP A 102 -26.32 -4.74 -21.76
CA TRP A 102 -27.10 -3.51 -21.59
C TRP A 102 -28.59 -3.59 -22.00
N PRO A 103 -29.01 -4.40 -22.99
CA PRO A 103 -30.43 -4.55 -23.32
C PRO A 103 -31.32 -5.08 -22.18
N HIS A 104 -30.72 -5.67 -21.15
CA HIS A 104 -31.40 -6.23 -19.99
C HIS A 104 -31.18 -5.40 -18.71
N ALA A 105 -30.47 -4.29 -18.82
CA ALA A 105 -30.25 -3.42 -17.67
C ALA A 105 -31.56 -2.80 -17.19
N LYS A 106 -31.64 -2.59 -15.89
CA LYS A 106 -32.76 -1.89 -15.26
C LYS A 106 -32.34 -0.44 -15.04
N GLU A 107 -33.26 0.47 -15.35
CA GLU A 107 -33.08 1.88 -15.03
C GLU A 107 -33.35 2.13 -13.55
N LEU A 108 -32.57 3.05 -12.98
CA LEU A 108 -32.61 3.44 -11.58
C LEU A 108 -32.45 4.96 -11.50
N LYS A 109 -33.25 5.60 -10.64
CA LYS A 109 -33.04 7.02 -10.34
C LYS A 109 -31.85 7.19 -9.40
N ASP A 110 -31.24 8.38 -9.42
CA ASP A 110 -30.11 8.71 -8.53
C ASP A 110 -30.45 8.50 -7.04
N THR A 111 -31.70 8.76 -6.63
CA THR A 111 -32.15 8.52 -5.25
C THR A 111 -32.30 7.05 -4.91
N GLU A 112 -32.69 6.22 -5.87
CA GLU A 112 -32.90 4.77 -5.71
C GLU A 112 -31.56 4.01 -5.76
N ALA A 113 -30.52 4.60 -6.35
CA ALA A 113 -29.17 4.05 -6.39
C ALA A 113 -28.64 3.79 -4.99
N GLY A 114 -28.68 4.80 -4.12
CA GLY A 114 -28.25 4.65 -2.72
C GLY A 114 -28.93 3.45 -2.04
N GLU A 115 -30.26 3.37 -2.12
CA GLU A 115 -31.05 2.28 -1.53
C GLU A 115 -30.67 0.90 -2.06
N LEU A 116 -30.41 0.78 -3.37
CA LEU A 116 -29.91 -0.46 -3.95
C LEU A 116 -28.56 -0.86 -3.34
N PHE A 117 -27.62 0.09 -3.20
CA PHE A 117 -26.31 -0.16 -2.60
C PHE A 117 -26.38 -0.57 -1.13
N GLU A 118 -27.22 0.09 -0.35
CA GLU A 118 -27.44 -0.30 1.05
C GLU A 118 -27.99 -1.73 1.12
N ALA A 119 -28.89 -2.10 0.21
CA ALA A 119 -29.49 -3.43 0.18
C ALA A 119 -28.52 -4.53 -0.27
N VAL A 120 -27.55 -4.21 -1.15
CA VAL A 120 -26.59 -5.20 -1.65
C VAL A 120 -25.29 -5.25 -0.87
N ALA A 121 -24.96 -4.22 -0.06
CA ALA A 121 -23.73 -4.17 0.72
C ALA A 121 -23.49 -5.44 1.57
N PRO A 122 -24.50 -6.03 2.25
CA PRO A 122 -24.31 -7.29 3.00
C PRO A 122 -24.00 -8.51 2.14
N LEU A 123 -24.24 -8.44 0.82
CA LEU A 123 -23.96 -9.51 -0.13
C LEU A 123 -22.58 -9.39 -0.79
N ILE A 124 -21.90 -8.26 -0.64
CA ILE A 124 -20.56 -8.07 -1.20
C ILE A 124 -19.57 -8.98 -0.47
N ASP A 125 -18.84 -9.79 -1.24
CA ASP A 125 -17.84 -10.69 -0.69
C ASP A 125 -16.63 -9.88 -0.22
N GLN A 126 -16.40 -9.78 1.09
CA GLN A 126 -15.25 -9.01 1.60
C GLN A 126 -13.90 -9.66 1.25
N VAL A 127 -13.86 -10.98 1.00
CA VAL A 127 -12.60 -11.70 0.78
C VAL A 127 -12.14 -11.64 -0.67
N SER A 128 -13.08 -11.57 -1.62
CA SER A 128 -12.76 -11.49 -3.05
C SER A 128 -13.31 -10.24 -3.75
N GLY A 129 -14.04 -9.41 -3.01
CA GLY A 129 -14.76 -8.25 -3.51
C GLY A 129 -13.87 -7.20 -4.12
N LYS A 130 -14.34 -6.69 -5.26
CA LYS A 130 -13.69 -5.64 -6.03
C LYS A 130 -14.63 -4.46 -6.22
N PHE A 131 -14.06 -3.26 -6.21
CA PHE A 131 -14.75 -2.06 -6.66
C PHE A 131 -13.93 -1.39 -7.76
N VAL A 132 -14.49 -1.30 -8.96
CA VAL A 132 -13.78 -0.82 -10.15
C VAL A 132 -14.55 0.35 -10.76
N ALA A 133 -14.07 1.56 -10.51
CA ALA A 133 -14.62 2.78 -11.08
C ALA A 133 -13.53 3.78 -11.51
N PRO A 134 -12.54 3.38 -12.34
CA PRO A 134 -11.43 4.26 -12.74
C PRO A 134 -11.89 5.42 -13.63
N TRP A 135 -12.97 5.22 -14.38
CA TRP A 135 -13.47 6.21 -15.34
C TRP A 135 -14.85 6.74 -15.00
N GLY A 136 -15.57 6.14 -14.04
CA GLY A 136 -16.99 6.38 -13.80
C GLY A 136 -17.46 7.83 -13.59
N SER A 137 -18.78 8.01 -13.63
CA SER A 137 -19.40 9.32 -13.45
C SER A 137 -19.16 9.83 -12.04
N ARG A 138 -18.78 11.11 -11.89
CA ARG A 138 -18.51 11.70 -10.57
C ARG A 138 -19.71 11.59 -9.62
N SER A 139 -20.92 11.84 -10.10
CA SER A 139 -22.13 11.79 -9.26
C SER A 139 -22.47 10.36 -8.84
N LEU A 140 -22.35 9.41 -9.77
CA LEU A 140 -22.57 8.00 -9.49
C LEU A 140 -21.55 7.51 -8.46
N ILE A 141 -20.25 7.62 -8.75
CA ILE A 141 -19.17 7.18 -7.85
C ILE A 141 -19.32 7.77 -6.44
N THR A 142 -19.66 9.06 -6.33
CA THR A 142 -19.89 9.71 -5.03
C THR A 142 -21.02 9.00 -4.26
N THR A 143 -22.12 8.68 -4.94
CA THR A 143 -23.26 7.95 -4.37
C THR A 143 -22.87 6.53 -3.97
N LEU A 144 -22.10 5.83 -4.82
CA LEU A 144 -21.59 4.47 -4.57
C LEU A 144 -20.75 4.43 -3.28
N MET A 145 -19.69 5.24 -3.24
CA MET A 145 -18.73 5.21 -2.14
C MET A 145 -19.39 5.63 -0.83
N THR A 146 -20.26 6.64 -0.85
CA THR A 146 -20.99 7.05 0.37
C THR A 146 -21.88 5.94 0.91
N SER A 147 -22.47 5.12 0.03
CA SER A 147 -23.34 4.01 0.43
C SER A 147 -22.56 2.79 0.94
N LEU A 148 -21.27 2.67 0.59
CA LEU A 148 -20.38 1.55 0.93
C LEU A 148 -19.38 1.87 2.06
N LEU A 149 -19.11 3.16 2.32
CA LEU A 149 -18.21 3.65 3.36
C LEU A 149 -18.60 3.07 4.72
N ASP A 150 -17.61 2.59 5.49
CA ASP A 150 -17.76 1.95 6.81
C ASP A 150 -18.63 0.67 6.82
N ARG A 151 -19.06 0.17 5.66
CA ARG A 151 -19.96 -1.00 5.55
C ARG A 151 -19.31 -2.17 4.84
N VAL A 152 -18.40 -1.91 3.90
CA VAL A 152 -17.80 -2.92 3.05
C VAL A 152 -16.30 -2.75 3.02
N TYR A 153 -15.57 -3.86 3.16
CA TYR A 153 -14.12 -3.90 3.11
C TYR A 153 -13.68 -4.84 2.00
N LEU A 154 -12.99 -4.28 1.01
CA LEU A 154 -12.74 -4.94 -0.26
C LEU A 154 -11.30 -5.44 -0.38
N LYS A 155 -11.11 -6.40 -1.27
CA LYS A 155 -9.80 -6.94 -1.63
C LYS A 155 -9.08 -6.06 -2.65
N GLU A 156 -9.83 -5.49 -3.60
CA GLU A 156 -9.29 -4.69 -4.70
C GLU A 156 -10.16 -3.44 -4.88
N VAL A 157 -9.51 -2.28 -5.02
CA VAL A 157 -10.22 -1.01 -5.23
C VAL A 157 -9.53 -0.21 -6.32
N SER A 158 -10.27 0.15 -7.37
CA SER A 158 -9.84 1.07 -8.44
C SER A 158 -10.75 2.29 -8.46
N LEU A 159 -10.23 3.46 -8.06
CA LEU A 159 -11.02 4.67 -7.81
C LEU A 159 -10.64 5.81 -8.74
N ARG A 160 -11.65 6.50 -9.29
CA ARG A 160 -11.48 7.85 -9.82
C ARG A 160 -11.60 8.89 -8.69
N TYR A 161 -10.74 9.91 -8.68
CA TYR A 161 -10.96 11.05 -7.79
C TYR A 161 -12.21 11.84 -8.18
N CYS A 162 -13.19 11.91 -7.28
CA CYS A 162 -14.38 12.75 -7.41
C CYS A 162 -14.60 13.67 -6.20
N GLY A 163 -13.55 13.92 -5.41
CA GLY A 163 -13.58 14.81 -4.25
C GLY A 163 -13.25 14.09 -2.94
N GLN A 164 -13.64 14.69 -1.82
CA GLN A 164 -13.32 14.20 -0.48
C GLN A 164 -13.84 12.77 -0.24
N ASN A 165 -15.03 12.42 -0.73
CA ASN A 165 -15.60 11.08 -0.55
C ASN A 165 -14.71 9.98 -1.16
N SER A 166 -14.01 10.22 -2.28
CA SER A 166 -13.05 9.25 -2.84
C SER A 166 -11.86 9.05 -1.93
N TYR A 167 -11.39 10.14 -1.33
CA TYR A 167 -10.25 10.12 -0.42
C TYR A 167 -10.63 9.41 0.89
N ASP A 168 -11.76 9.76 1.49
CA ASP A 168 -12.25 9.15 2.73
C ASP A 168 -12.51 7.66 2.55
N PHE A 169 -13.12 7.27 1.42
CA PHE A 169 -13.33 5.86 1.09
C PHE A 169 -12.00 5.11 0.93
N LEU A 170 -11.03 5.69 0.22
CA LEU A 170 -9.71 5.10 0.09
C LEU A 170 -9.00 4.94 1.45
N GLU A 171 -9.05 5.97 2.29
CA GLU A 171 -8.47 5.97 3.62
C GLU A 171 -9.11 4.87 4.48
N ASP A 172 -10.44 4.80 4.54
CA ASP A 172 -11.18 3.75 5.24
C ASP A 172 -10.78 2.35 4.76
N GLN A 173 -10.72 2.11 3.45
CA GLN A 173 -10.30 0.82 2.92
C GLN A 173 -8.87 0.46 3.34
N ILE A 174 -7.93 1.41 3.25
CA ILE A 174 -6.53 1.19 3.65
C ILE A 174 -6.40 0.95 5.15
N GLU A 175 -7.22 1.57 5.98
CA GLU A 175 -7.17 1.49 7.44
C GLU A 175 -7.92 0.29 8.01
N ASN A 176 -9.01 -0.13 7.37
CA ASN A 176 -9.95 -1.07 7.97
C ASN A 176 -10.08 -2.37 7.19
N SER A 177 -9.78 -2.41 5.88
CA SER A 177 -9.87 -3.67 5.13
C SER A 177 -8.70 -4.62 5.43
N PRO A 178 -8.96 -5.82 5.97
CA PRO A 178 -7.91 -6.81 6.24
C PRO A 178 -7.50 -7.59 4.99
N PHE A 179 -8.29 -7.50 3.91
CA PHE A 179 -8.09 -8.24 2.66
C PHE A 179 -7.56 -7.37 1.52
N LEU A 180 -7.48 -6.05 1.71
CA LEU A 180 -7.02 -5.13 0.68
C LEU A 180 -5.61 -5.48 0.23
N SER A 181 -5.50 -5.83 -1.05
CA SER A 181 -4.28 -6.29 -1.71
C SER A 181 -3.97 -5.51 -2.98
N ASP A 182 -4.96 -4.81 -3.54
CA ASP A 182 -4.76 -4.00 -4.74
C ASP A 182 -5.48 -2.67 -4.60
N VAL A 183 -4.76 -1.59 -4.89
CA VAL A 183 -5.27 -0.22 -4.88
C VAL A 183 -4.81 0.48 -6.14
N GLU A 184 -5.77 0.84 -6.99
CA GLU A 184 -5.58 1.72 -8.12
C GLU A 184 -6.29 3.05 -7.86
N ILE A 185 -5.57 4.15 -8.04
CA ILE A 185 -6.20 5.46 -8.07
C ILE A 185 -5.98 6.12 -9.44
N ALA A 186 -7.06 6.59 -10.05
CA ALA A 186 -7.08 7.14 -11.39
C ALA A 186 -7.70 8.54 -11.42
N GLY A 187 -7.43 9.27 -12.49
CA GLY A 187 -8.05 10.57 -12.76
C GLY A 187 -7.34 11.75 -12.10
N PRO A 188 -7.76 12.98 -12.46
CA PRO A 188 -7.09 14.21 -12.04
C PRO A 188 -7.47 14.63 -10.61
N ASN A 189 -6.65 15.50 -10.02
CA ASN A 189 -6.85 16.26 -8.79
C ASN A 189 -6.84 15.46 -7.47
N TRP A 190 -6.32 14.22 -7.45
CA TRP A 190 -6.05 13.57 -6.17
C TRP A 190 -5.15 14.49 -5.31
N PRO A 191 -5.34 14.58 -3.98
CA PRO A 191 -4.46 15.37 -3.13
C PRO A 191 -3.11 14.66 -2.93
N GLN A 192 -2.05 15.42 -2.67
CA GLN A 192 -0.71 14.87 -2.41
C GLN A 192 -0.69 13.88 -1.22
N SER A 193 -1.56 14.08 -0.23
CA SER A 193 -1.74 13.17 0.91
C SER A 193 -2.12 11.75 0.49
N SER A 194 -2.71 11.56 -0.70
CA SER A 194 -3.02 10.24 -1.25
C SER A 194 -1.76 9.39 -1.45
N LEU A 195 -0.61 10.01 -1.76
CA LEU A 195 0.65 9.27 -1.86
C LEU A 195 1.12 8.75 -0.50
N GLU A 196 0.91 9.50 0.57
CA GLU A 196 1.21 9.02 1.92
C GLU A 196 0.25 7.90 2.34
N LEU A 197 -1.01 7.93 1.90
CA LEU A 197 -1.94 6.80 2.08
C LEU A 197 -1.47 5.54 1.32
N LEU A 198 -1.11 5.66 0.04
CA LEU A 198 -0.60 4.53 -0.72
C LEU A 198 0.72 4.00 -0.16
N ARG A 199 1.60 4.88 0.32
CA ARG A 199 2.81 4.50 1.03
C ARG A 199 2.46 3.72 2.30
N LYS A 200 1.51 4.21 3.11
CA LYS A 200 1.01 3.54 4.30
C LYS A 200 0.47 2.15 3.95
N PHE A 201 -0.34 2.04 2.90
CA PHE A 201 -0.87 0.79 2.38
C PHE A 201 0.24 -0.22 2.01
N CYS A 202 1.20 0.20 1.18
CA CYS A 202 2.35 -0.63 0.78
C CYS A 202 3.19 -1.09 1.98
N LEU A 203 3.32 -0.24 3.01
CA LEU A 203 4.05 -0.57 4.24
C LEU A 203 3.25 -1.47 5.20
N ARG A 204 1.92 -1.52 5.07
CA ARG A 204 1.01 -2.31 5.90
C ARG A 204 0.93 -3.78 5.48
N GLY A 205 1.50 -4.12 4.31
CA GLY A 205 1.54 -5.49 3.80
C GLY A 205 1.91 -6.49 4.89
N ARG A 206 0.97 -7.39 5.22
CA ARG A 206 1.26 -8.51 6.12
C ARG A 206 2.18 -9.46 5.36
N PRO A 207 3.21 -10.04 6.01
CA PRO A 207 3.99 -11.07 5.34
C PRO A 207 3.05 -12.24 4.98
N GLY A 208 2.93 -12.54 3.69
CA GLY A 208 1.93 -13.45 3.12
C GLY A 208 1.04 -12.80 2.06
N MET A 209 1.02 -11.47 2.00
CA MET A 209 0.09 -10.71 1.17
C MET A 209 0.85 -9.76 0.24
N ASN A 210 0.81 -10.07 -1.06
CA ASN A 210 1.26 -9.15 -2.09
C ASN A 210 0.33 -7.93 -2.11
N VAL A 211 0.91 -6.73 -1.99
CA VAL A 211 0.18 -5.47 -2.09
C VAL A 211 0.63 -4.73 -3.35
N THR A 212 -0.35 -4.38 -4.18
CA THR A 212 -0.13 -3.62 -5.42
C THR A 212 -0.76 -2.25 -5.28
N ALA A 213 0.00 -1.21 -5.60
CA ALA A 213 -0.51 0.14 -5.66
C ALA A 213 -0.19 0.75 -7.03
N SER A 214 -1.21 1.23 -7.73
CA SER A 214 -1.07 1.92 -9.01
C SER A 214 -1.72 3.30 -8.95
N VAL A 215 -1.11 4.23 -9.67
CA VAL A 215 -1.56 5.62 -9.71
C VAL A 215 -1.59 6.07 -11.16
N SER A 216 -2.79 6.18 -11.70
CA SER A 216 -3.11 6.74 -13.02
C SER A 216 -3.75 8.12 -12.88
N SER A 217 -3.10 8.99 -12.10
CA SER A 217 -3.50 10.39 -11.97
C SER A 217 -2.63 11.25 -12.87
N LYS A 218 -3.18 12.34 -13.42
CA LYS A 218 -2.36 13.38 -14.10
C LYS A 218 -1.69 14.33 -13.10
N ASP A 219 -2.25 14.46 -11.90
CA ASP A 219 -1.91 15.52 -10.95
C ASP A 219 -1.13 15.02 -9.74
N VAL A 220 -1.46 13.83 -9.22
CA VAL A 220 -0.70 13.20 -8.12
C VAL A 220 0.59 12.56 -8.59
N LEU A 221 0.62 12.22 -9.87
CA LEU A 221 1.83 11.86 -10.56
C LEU A 221 1.75 12.53 -11.93
N TYR A 222 2.68 13.41 -12.23
CA TYR A 222 2.95 13.89 -13.58
C TYR A 222 3.48 12.73 -14.47
N TYR A 223 2.77 11.59 -14.58
CA TYR A 223 3.34 10.28 -14.96
C TYR A 223 2.64 9.52 -16.09
N HIS A 224 1.67 10.10 -16.77
CA HIS A 224 1.34 9.62 -18.11
C HIS A 224 1.07 10.81 -19.04
N ILE A 225 1.94 10.89 -20.06
CA ILE A 225 1.93 11.73 -21.27
C ILE A 225 2.62 13.10 -21.18
N ASN A 226 3.02 13.60 -20.00
CA ASN A 226 3.84 14.82 -19.98
C ASN A 226 4.69 14.98 -18.73
N ILE A 227 5.55 14.00 -18.37
CA ILE A 227 6.52 14.23 -17.28
C ILE A 227 7.32 15.50 -17.63
N LYS A 228 7.12 16.61 -16.89
CA LYS A 228 7.99 17.77 -17.05
C LYS A 228 9.44 17.44 -16.68
N ASP A 229 9.60 16.44 -15.83
CA ASP A 229 10.88 15.87 -15.39
C ASP A 229 11.00 14.39 -15.78
N THR A 230 10.88 14.09 -17.08
CA THR A 230 11.20 12.75 -17.62
C THR A 230 12.58 12.29 -17.13
N GLU A 231 13.49 13.24 -16.96
CA GLU A 231 14.85 13.00 -16.47
C GLU A 231 14.86 12.45 -15.04
N GLY A 232 14.07 13.00 -14.13
CA GLY A 232 13.96 12.55 -12.74
C GLY A 232 13.39 11.15 -12.59
N PHE A 233 12.34 10.81 -13.37
CA PHE A 233 11.82 9.44 -13.36
C PHE A 233 12.79 8.46 -14.01
N GLU A 234 13.37 8.81 -15.15
CA GLU A 234 14.42 7.99 -15.76
C GLU A 234 15.61 7.84 -14.82
N ALA A 235 16.00 8.88 -14.08
CA ALA A 235 17.05 8.83 -13.08
C ALA A 235 16.66 7.90 -11.93
N LEU A 236 15.41 7.92 -11.47
CA LEU A 236 14.92 6.98 -10.47
C LEU A 236 14.98 5.54 -11.00
N ILE A 237 14.44 5.27 -12.19
CA ILE A 237 14.56 3.95 -12.85
C ILE A 237 16.03 3.53 -12.92
N LYS A 238 16.93 4.42 -13.33
CA LYS A 238 18.38 4.16 -13.43
C LYS A 238 19.07 3.96 -12.07
N LYS A 239 18.48 4.38 -10.94
CA LYS A 239 19.03 4.15 -9.59
C LYS A 239 18.85 2.71 -9.11
N GLY A 240 17.80 2.02 -9.55
CA GLY A 240 17.60 0.62 -9.23
C GLY A 240 18.32 -0.31 -10.22
N GLU A 241 18.18 -1.61 -10.01
CA GLU A 241 18.68 -2.62 -10.93
C GLU A 241 17.74 -2.69 -12.15
N VAL A 242 18.15 -2.11 -13.28
CA VAL A 242 17.30 -1.97 -14.47
C VAL A 242 17.30 -3.27 -15.29
N LYS A 243 16.11 -3.80 -15.55
CA LYS A 243 15.86 -4.91 -16.47
C LYS A 243 15.02 -4.41 -17.64
N LYS A 244 15.51 -4.59 -18.86
CA LYS A 244 14.75 -4.30 -20.08
C LYS A 244 13.86 -5.51 -20.39
N ILE A 245 12.55 -5.31 -20.42
CA ILE A 245 11.59 -6.37 -20.74
C ILE A 245 11.35 -6.42 -22.25
N CYS A 246 11.04 -5.28 -22.86
CA CYS A 246 10.93 -5.12 -24.32
C CYS A 246 11.28 -3.67 -24.73
N PRO A 247 11.38 -3.34 -26.05
CA PRO A 247 11.64 -1.96 -26.48
C PRO A 247 10.58 -0.98 -25.92
N GLY A 248 11.01 0.00 -25.11
CA GLY A 248 10.13 0.98 -24.46
C GLY A 248 9.63 0.58 -23.06
N TRP A 249 9.91 -0.65 -22.62
CA TRP A 249 9.51 -1.15 -21.30
C TRP A 249 10.74 -1.48 -20.45
N LEU A 250 10.94 -0.68 -19.41
CA LEU A 250 11.95 -0.87 -18.38
C LEU A 250 11.27 -1.19 -17.05
N GLU A 251 11.85 -2.13 -16.31
CA GLU A 251 11.57 -2.34 -14.90
C GLU A 251 12.82 -2.03 -14.09
N SER A 252 12.66 -1.36 -12.97
CA SER A 252 13.74 -1.08 -12.03
C SER A 252 13.43 -1.74 -10.68
N PHE A 253 14.40 -2.48 -10.16
CA PHE A 253 14.26 -3.22 -8.92
C PHE A 253 15.06 -2.56 -7.81
N PHE A 254 14.40 -2.29 -6.68
CA PHE A 254 14.99 -1.72 -5.48
C PHE A 254 14.89 -2.75 -4.37
N LYS A 255 16.04 -3.14 -3.81
CA LYS A 255 16.10 -4.04 -2.65
C LYS A 255 15.87 -3.24 -1.39
N HIS A 256 15.00 -3.71 -0.51
CA HIS A 256 14.88 -3.12 0.80
C HIS A 256 16.06 -3.57 1.67
N GLU A 257 16.83 -2.63 2.25
CA GLU A 257 18.08 -2.95 2.94
C GLU A 257 17.87 -3.84 4.18
N THR A 258 16.78 -3.59 4.92
CA THR A 258 16.53 -4.25 6.22
C THR A 258 15.43 -5.30 6.22
N LYS A 259 14.70 -5.45 5.12
CA LYS A 259 13.56 -6.38 5.03
C LYS A 259 13.82 -7.33 3.88
N LYS A 260 13.28 -8.55 3.99
CA LYS A 260 13.33 -9.50 2.88
C LYS A 260 12.31 -9.10 1.78
N SER A 261 12.44 -7.91 1.20
CA SER A 261 11.48 -7.36 0.23
C SER A 261 12.15 -6.59 -0.92
N ILE A 262 11.44 -6.45 -2.03
CA ILE A 262 11.82 -5.63 -3.18
C ILE A 262 10.66 -4.70 -3.59
N ALA A 263 10.99 -3.54 -4.12
CA ALA A 263 10.07 -2.70 -4.87
C ALA A 263 10.44 -2.77 -6.36
N CYS A 264 9.44 -2.93 -7.22
CA CYS A 264 9.58 -2.94 -8.67
C CYS A 264 8.84 -1.73 -9.23
N LEU A 265 9.55 -0.90 -9.99
CA LEU A 265 9.02 0.28 -10.67
C LEU A 265 9.00 0.00 -12.18
N SER A 266 7.83 0.09 -12.81
CA SER A 266 7.67 -0.24 -14.23
C SER A 266 7.33 1.00 -15.06
N THR A 267 7.94 1.13 -16.24
CA THR A 267 7.60 2.20 -17.19
C THR A 267 6.32 1.90 -17.97
N SER A 268 5.90 0.64 -18.07
CA SER A 268 4.57 0.30 -18.56
C SER A 268 3.57 0.51 -17.43
N TYR A 269 2.58 1.38 -17.61
CA TYR A 269 1.50 1.63 -16.65
C TYR A 269 1.90 2.36 -15.35
N SER A 270 3.12 2.90 -15.24
CA SER A 270 3.59 3.67 -14.09
C SER A 270 3.31 2.99 -12.73
N MET A 271 3.48 1.66 -12.69
CA MET A 271 3.07 0.83 -11.57
C MET A 271 4.25 0.62 -10.58
N ILE A 272 3.95 0.73 -9.29
CA ILE A 272 4.85 0.33 -8.20
C ILE A 272 4.33 -0.98 -7.62
N ARG A 273 5.13 -2.04 -7.67
CA ARG A 273 4.81 -3.33 -7.06
C ARG A 273 5.77 -3.61 -5.92
N CYS A 274 5.24 -3.99 -4.75
CA CYS A 274 6.05 -4.29 -3.57
C CYS A 274 5.93 -5.79 -3.25
N TYR A 275 7.04 -6.51 -3.27
CA TYR A 275 7.08 -7.94 -2.95
C TYR A 275 7.84 -8.17 -1.65
N THR A 276 7.27 -8.97 -0.76
CA THR A 276 7.95 -9.45 0.45
C THR A 276 8.16 -10.96 0.33
N CYS A 277 9.33 -11.44 0.75
CA CYS A 277 9.66 -12.85 0.84
C CYS A 277 8.90 -13.46 2.03
N GLU A 278 8.32 -14.62 1.78
CA GLU A 278 7.34 -15.25 2.65
C GLU A 278 7.77 -16.66 3.07
N CYS A 279 8.96 -17.11 2.67
CA CYS A 279 9.45 -18.46 2.95
C CYS A 279 9.58 -18.78 4.44
N ASP A 280 9.66 -17.78 5.31
CA ASP A 280 9.69 -18.00 6.77
C ASP A 280 8.31 -18.40 7.33
N ARG A 281 7.24 -18.27 6.53
CA ARG A 281 5.84 -18.48 6.95
C ARG A 281 5.05 -19.43 6.07
N PHE A 282 5.36 -19.47 4.77
CA PHE A 282 4.61 -20.22 3.78
C PHE A 282 5.54 -21.06 2.92
N GLU A 283 5.09 -22.27 2.55
CA GLU A 283 5.82 -23.14 1.63
C GLU A 283 5.91 -22.55 0.23
N LYS A 284 4.84 -21.85 -0.19
CA LYS A 284 4.79 -21.10 -1.45
C LYS A 284 5.06 -19.63 -1.16
N CYS A 285 6.04 -19.07 -1.85
CA CYS A 285 6.45 -17.68 -1.71
C CYS A 285 6.29 -16.99 -3.06
N HIS A 286 5.36 -16.02 -3.14
CA HIS A 286 5.06 -15.35 -4.41
C HIS A 286 6.29 -14.63 -5.00
N MET A 287 7.13 -14.04 -4.14
CA MET A 287 8.40 -13.45 -4.57
C MET A 287 9.36 -14.48 -5.18
N LYS A 288 9.40 -15.71 -4.64
CA LYS A 288 10.23 -16.80 -5.17
C LYS A 288 9.73 -17.28 -6.53
N GLU A 289 8.42 -17.33 -6.71
CA GLU A 289 7.79 -17.74 -7.98
C GLU A 289 7.96 -16.67 -9.06
N THR A 290 7.74 -15.40 -8.72
CA THR A 290 7.77 -14.28 -9.69
C THR A 290 9.19 -13.82 -10.00
N PHE A 291 10.06 -13.77 -8.97
CA PHE A 291 11.39 -13.19 -9.04
C PHE A 291 12.43 -14.07 -8.31
N PRO A 292 12.68 -15.30 -8.78
CA PRO A 292 13.59 -16.23 -8.12
C PRO A 292 15.00 -15.67 -7.93
N GLU A 293 15.49 -14.86 -8.87
CA GLU A 293 16.80 -14.21 -8.81
C GLU A 293 16.90 -13.22 -7.65
N TYR A 294 15.89 -12.39 -7.45
CA TYR A 294 15.84 -11.42 -6.36
C TYR A 294 15.53 -12.11 -5.03
N HIS A 295 14.72 -13.15 -5.05
CA HIS A 295 14.43 -13.96 -3.88
C HIS A 295 15.72 -14.53 -3.27
N TYR A 296 16.61 -15.11 -4.09
CA TYR A 296 17.89 -15.62 -3.60
C TYR A 296 18.74 -14.51 -2.96
N LEU A 297 18.88 -13.36 -3.62
CA LEU A 297 19.66 -12.22 -3.13
C LEU A 297 19.14 -11.69 -1.79
N VAL A 298 17.82 -11.57 -1.68
CA VAL A 298 17.15 -10.99 -0.51
C VAL A 298 17.03 -11.99 0.64
N SER A 299 16.92 -13.29 0.34
CA SER A 299 16.95 -14.35 1.36
C SER A 299 18.33 -14.50 2.01
N ASN A 300 19.40 -14.11 1.31
CA ASN A 300 20.77 -14.10 1.81
C ASN A 300 21.13 -12.81 2.57
N ILE A 301 20.25 -11.82 2.63
CA ILE A 301 20.41 -10.70 3.56
C ILE A 301 20.31 -11.31 4.95
N ARG A 302 21.48 -11.61 5.54
CA ARG A 302 21.59 -12.03 6.93
C ARG A 302 20.99 -10.90 7.74
N THR A 303 19.74 -11.06 8.13
CA THR A 303 19.23 -10.35 9.29
C THR A 303 20.25 -10.63 10.39
N PRO A 304 20.81 -9.61 11.05
CA PRO A 304 21.59 -9.81 12.25
C PRO A 304 20.64 -10.24 13.38
N ILE A 305 19.99 -11.39 13.18
CA ILE A 305 19.35 -12.16 14.23
C ILE A 305 20.47 -13.02 14.79
N LEU A 306 20.77 -12.76 16.06
CA LEU A 306 21.29 -13.70 17.04
C LEU A 306 21.27 -15.13 16.51
N ARG A 307 22.41 -15.59 15.97
CA ARG A 307 22.67 -17.01 16.06
C ARG A 307 22.90 -17.28 17.54
N ASP A 308 22.04 -18.09 18.13
CA ASP A 308 22.48 -19.03 19.15
C ASP A 308 23.64 -19.83 18.53
N VAL A 309 24.85 -19.33 18.72
CA VAL A 309 26.09 -20.01 18.32
C VAL A 309 26.38 -21.04 19.39
N SER A 310 25.74 -22.19 19.25
CA SER A 310 26.33 -23.46 19.68
C SER A 310 27.17 -24.01 18.53
N THR A 311 28.30 -23.36 18.25
CA THR A 311 29.48 -23.99 17.64
C THR A 311 30.71 -23.15 17.96
N ASN A 312 31.59 -23.75 18.74
CA ASN A 312 32.86 -23.24 19.26
C ASN A 312 33.76 -22.57 18.20
N THR A 313 33.71 -21.24 18.11
CA THR A 313 34.85 -20.42 17.67
C THR A 313 34.97 -19.23 18.61
N ASN A 314 36.12 -19.14 19.31
CA ASN A 314 36.44 -18.20 20.39
C ASN A 314 36.62 -16.73 19.95
N ASP A 315 35.79 -16.23 19.05
CA ASP A 315 35.75 -14.80 18.76
C ASP A 315 34.80 -14.13 19.75
N LEU A 316 35.38 -13.61 20.84
CA LEU A 316 34.66 -12.80 21.84
C LEU A 316 34.07 -11.58 21.13
N GLN A 317 32.79 -11.63 20.77
CA GLN A 317 32.09 -10.42 20.35
C GLN A 317 32.07 -9.43 21.52
N PRO A 318 32.39 -8.15 21.27
CA PRO A 318 32.40 -7.15 22.32
C PRO A 318 30.99 -6.97 22.89
N SER A 319 30.91 -7.08 24.22
CA SER A 319 29.67 -6.95 24.99
C SER A 319 29.71 -5.70 25.86
N ALA A 320 28.56 -5.09 26.07
CA ALA A 320 28.39 -3.98 27.01
C ALA A 320 27.37 -4.35 28.08
N THR A 321 27.39 -3.63 29.21
CA THR A 321 26.48 -3.84 30.33
C THR A 321 25.49 -2.70 30.43
N CYS A 322 24.21 -3.01 30.53
CA CYS A 322 23.15 -2.01 30.68
C CYS A 322 23.29 -1.27 32.01
N HIS A 323 23.36 0.06 31.96
CA HIS A 323 23.43 0.89 33.17
C HIS A 323 22.16 0.81 34.03
N ALA A 324 21.01 0.48 33.44
CA ALA A 324 19.72 0.48 34.13
C ALA A 324 19.29 -0.88 34.72
N CYS A 325 19.82 -1.99 34.21
CA CYS A 325 19.47 -3.34 34.69
C CYS A 325 20.66 -4.29 34.86
N SER A 326 21.88 -3.82 34.60
CA SER A 326 23.12 -4.60 34.70
C SER A 326 23.19 -5.84 33.79
N LEU A 327 22.29 -5.95 32.81
CA LEU A 327 22.31 -7.03 31.83
C LEU A 327 23.41 -6.79 30.80
N THR A 328 24.31 -7.76 30.65
CA THR A 328 25.37 -7.76 29.63
C THR A 328 24.82 -8.37 28.33
N LEU A 329 24.91 -7.61 27.24
CA LEU A 329 24.41 -8.02 25.92
C LEU A 329 25.45 -7.69 24.83
N PRO A 330 25.29 -8.24 23.61
CA PRO A 330 26.04 -7.76 22.47
C PRO A 330 25.84 -6.26 22.27
N ILE A 331 26.91 -5.54 21.96
CA ILE A 331 26.94 -4.08 21.75
C ILE A 331 25.81 -3.59 20.81
N SER A 332 25.47 -4.37 19.79
CA SER A 332 24.43 -4.04 18.80
C SER A 332 23.01 -3.89 19.38
N GLN A 333 22.80 -4.28 20.64
CA GLN A 333 21.52 -4.22 21.35
C GLN A 333 21.40 -3.04 22.32
N PHE A 334 22.38 -2.13 22.33
CA PHE A 334 22.41 -0.97 23.20
C PHE A 334 21.97 0.32 22.52
N PHE A 335 21.45 1.21 23.36
CA PHE A 335 21.00 2.55 23.02
C PHE A 335 21.67 3.53 23.98
N GLU A 336 21.97 4.73 23.50
CA GLU A 336 22.46 5.85 24.29
C GLU A 336 21.28 6.75 24.68
N CYS A 337 21.28 7.28 25.90
CA CYS A 337 20.27 8.24 26.35
C CYS A 337 20.93 9.55 26.79
N SER A 338 20.83 10.60 25.98
CA SER A 338 21.51 11.88 26.26
C SER A 338 21.06 12.52 27.58
N ARG A 339 19.75 12.43 27.88
CA ARG A 339 19.18 12.91 29.14
C ARG A 339 19.86 12.30 30.36
N CYS A 340 19.86 10.97 30.42
CA CYS A 340 20.44 10.25 31.55
C CYS A 340 21.95 10.50 31.64
N SER A 341 22.64 10.59 30.51
CA SER A 341 24.06 10.95 30.50
C SER A 341 24.31 12.27 31.24
N SER A 342 23.49 13.28 30.98
CA SER A 342 23.54 14.57 31.67
C SER A 342 23.13 14.47 33.13
N ASP A 343 22.02 13.78 33.43
CA ASP A 343 21.47 13.66 34.78
C ASP A 343 22.44 12.96 35.75
N PHE A 344 23.19 11.96 35.27
CA PHE A 344 24.17 11.23 36.08
C PHE A 344 25.60 11.76 35.94
N GLY A 345 25.83 12.80 35.12
CA GLY A 345 27.17 13.35 34.88
C GLY A 345 28.13 12.35 34.23
N LEU A 346 27.61 11.41 33.45
CA LEU A 346 28.41 10.40 32.74
C LEU A 346 28.59 10.81 31.27
N PRO A 347 29.76 10.54 30.66
CA PRO A 347 30.01 10.87 29.26
C PRO A 347 29.13 10.06 28.31
N GLU A 348 28.76 8.83 28.69
CA GLU A 348 27.87 7.98 27.92
C GLU A 348 27.06 7.07 28.86
N ILE A 349 25.77 6.92 28.60
CA ILE A 349 24.92 5.93 29.27
C ILE A 349 24.31 5.02 28.23
N VAL A 350 24.70 3.74 28.28
CA VAL A 350 24.15 2.69 27.43
C VAL A 350 23.09 1.87 28.15
N ILE A 351 21.94 1.70 27.49
CA ILE A 351 20.77 0.96 27.98
C ILE A 351 20.33 -0.10 26.95
N CYS A 352 19.84 -1.25 27.42
CA CYS A 352 19.29 -2.27 26.52
C CYS A 352 17.91 -1.85 25.99
N GLY A 353 17.46 -2.47 24.89
CA GLY A 353 16.16 -2.16 24.28
C GLY A 353 14.96 -2.29 25.23
N ALA A 354 14.99 -3.24 26.17
CA ALA A 354 13.93 -3.38 27.16
C ALA A 354 13.88 -2.19 28.14
N CYS A 355 15.05 -1.72 28.61
CA CYS A 355 15.12 -0.56 29.48
C CYS A 355 14.75 0.72 28.74
N ALA A 356 15.10 0.86 27.46
CA ALA A 356 14.66 1.99 26.64
C ALA A 356 13.12 2.12 26.64
N LEU A 357 12.41 1.02 26.40
CA LEU A 357 10.94 1.02 26.34
C LEU A 357 10.26 1.17 27.70
N ILE A 358 10.81 0.54 28.75
CA ILE A 358 10.13 0.46 30.06
C ILE A 358 10.54 1.60 30.99
N LYS A 359 11.83 1.89 31.09
CA LYS A 359 12.38 2.83 32.07
C LYS A 359 12.66 4.22 31.51
N HIS A 360 12.77 4.36 30.19
CA HIS A 360 13.10 5.63 29.52
C HIS A 360 11.96 6.16 28.64
N LEU A 361 10.74 5.65 28.82
CA LEU A 361 9.59 6.05 28.01
C LEU A 361 9.28 7.56 28.10
N ALA A 362 9.48 8.15 29.29
CA ALA A 362 9.21 9.57 29.56
C ALA A 362 10.10 10.53 28.75
N HIS A 363 11.23 10.05 28.23
CA HIS A 363 12.18 10.82 27.43
C HIS A 363 12.76 9.98 26.30
N ILE A 364 11.94 9.12 25.70
CA ILE A 364 12.34 8.20 24.64
C ILE A 364 12.86 8.94 23.38
N SER A 365 12.43 10.18 23.17
CA SER A 365 12.93 11.07 22.11
C SER A 365 14.43 11.39 22.23
N GLU A 366 15.00 11.20 23.42
CA GLU A 366 16.42 11.40 23.74
C GLU A 366 17.22 10.10 23.70
N VAL A 367 16.58 8.98 23.38
CA VAL A 367 17.22 7.66 23.25
C VAL A 367 17.58 7.42 21.79
N ARG A 368 18.85 7.17 21.50
CA ARG A 368 19.38 6.89 20.15
C ARG A 368 20.10 5.55 20.14
N LYS A 369 20.20 4.90 18.98
CA LYS A 369 20.98 3.66 18.85
C LYS A 369 22.45 3.95 19.16
N ALA A 370 23.05 3.18 20.07
CA ALA A 370 24.42 3.40 20.51
C ALA A 370 25.40 3.14 19.36
N ARG A 371 26.43 3.99 19.22
CA ARG A 371 27.46 3.85 18.19
C ARG A 371 28.82 3.61 18.84
N PHE A 372 29.17 2.35 19.00
CA PHE A 372 30.50 1.98 19.46
C PHE A 372 31.46 2.02 18.27
N LEU A 373 32.50 2.86 18.37
CA LEU A 373 33.64 2.80 17.47
C LEU A 373 34.41 1.52 17.78
N ASP A 374 34.70 0.70 16.78
CA ASP A 374 35.63 -0.41 16.95
C ASP A 374 37.07 0.14 17.15
N ALA A 375 37.97 -0.73 17.60
CA ALA A 375 39.37 -0.34 17.86
C ALA A 375 40.04 0.30 16.63
N GLN A 376 39.60 -0.08 15.42
CA GLN A 376 40.10 0.49 14.16
C GLN A 376 39.57 1.93 13.93
N GLY A 377 38.31 2.21 14.26
CA GLY A 377 37.72 3.54 14.23
C GLY A 377 38.29 4.49 15.30
N LEU A 378 38.74 3.96 16.45
CA LEU A 378 39.42 4.75 17.48
C LEU A 378 40.81 5.20 17.02
N ASP A 379 41.59 4.33 16.38
CA ASP A 379 42.90 4.65 15.81
C ASP A 379 42.81 5.68 14.67
N GLU A 380 41.82 5.55 13.77
CA GLU A 380 41.57 6.54 12.70
C GLU A 380 41.15 7.92 13.24
N THR A 381 40.52 7.96 14.42
CA THR A 381 40.09 9.20 15.07
C THR A 381 41.26 9.84 15.84
N LEU A 382 42.12 9.04 16.46
CA LEU A 382 43.33 9.52 17.15
C LEU A 382 44.37 10.12 16.18
N VAL A 383 44.51 9.57 14.97
CA VAL A 383 45.38 10.13 13.90
C VAL A 383 44.93 11.54 13.45
N LYS A 384 43.66 11.90 13.63
CA LYS A 384 43.14 13.24 13.28
C LYS A 384 43.33 14.30 14.36
N VAL A 385 43.75 13.92 15.57
CA VAL A 385 43.81 14.82 16.74
C VAL A 385 45.24 15.22 17.13
N GLU A 386 46.28 14.81 16.38
CA GLU A 386 47.62 15.35 16.60
C GLU A 386 47.71 16.85 16.21
N PRO A 387 48.21 17.73 17.10
CA PRO A 387 48.23 19.16 16.85
C PRO A 387 49.31 19.55 15.84
N GLN A 388 48.90 20.05 14.67
CA GLN A 388 49.81 20.70 13.72
C GLN A 388 50.43 21.96 14.34
N LYS A 389 51.72 21.86 14.68
CA LYS A 389 52.58 23.01 14.98
C LYS A 389 52.87 23.82 13.71
N GLN A 390 52.40 25.06 13.73
CA GLN A 390 52.97 26.29 13.17
C GLN A 390 53.47 26.33 11.72
N GLY A 391 52.93 27.32 10.99
CA GLY A 391 53.54 27.88 9.78
C GLY A 391 52.92 29.21 9.38
N LEU A 392 53.09 30.25 10.21
CA LEU A 392 52.86 31.64 9.86
C LEU A 392 53.58 32.01 8.54
N LYS A 393 52.84 32.58 7.57
CA LYS A 393 53.38 33.63 6.71
C LYS A 393 52.25 34.47 6.09
N LEU A 394 52.23 35.73 6.50
CA LEU A 394 51.53 36.84 5.87
C LEU A 394 51.90 36.93 4.38
N LYS A 395 50.93 37.37 3.56
CA LYS A 395 51.13 38.46 2.59
C LYS A 395 49.80 39.12 2.26
N GLU A 396 49.77 40.43 2.51
CA GLU A 396 48.85 41.42 1.98
C GLU A 396 49.04 41.59 0.46
N GLU A 397 47.96 41.96 -0.22
CA GLU A 397 47.82 43.04 -1.24
C GLU A 397 46.47 42.84 -1.96
N GLU A 398 45.54 43.79 -1.81
CA GLU A 398 45.10 44.76 -2.85
C GLU A 398 44.33 44.10 -4.02
N ARG A 399 43.21 44.59 -4.58
CA ARG A 399 42.50 45.86 -4.60
C ARG A 399 41.21 45.68 -5.44
N GLU A 400 40.25 46.60 -5.26
CA GLU A 400 39.28 47.10 -6.27
C GLU A 400 38.27 46.10 -6.88
N GLY A 401 36.98 46.38 -7.04
CA GLY A 401 36.17 47.58 -6.85
C GLY A 401 34.81 47.41 -7.55
N GLY A 402 33.80 48.14 -7.08
CA GLY A 402 32.73 48.71 -7.90
C GLY A 402 31.51 47.85 -8.28
N GLY A 403 30.31 48.40 -8.06
CA GLY A 403 29.16 48.13 -8.92
C GLY A 403 27.80 48.01 -8.23
N GLN A 404 27.24 49.13 -7.78
CA GLN A 404 25.80 49.29 -7.54
C GLN A 404 25.03 49.34 -8.86
N THR A 405 23.81 48.81 -8.92
CA THR A 405 22.76 49.37 -9.79
C THR A 405 21.37 49.05 -9.24
N GLU A 406 20.57 50.11 -9.12
CA GLU A 406 19.17 50.16 -8.69
C GLU A 406 18.20 49.88 -9.86
N ALA A 407 17.06 49.23 -9.54
CA ALA A 407 15.65 49.48 -9.96
C ALA A 407 15.29 49.71 -11.48
N PRO A 408 14.02 49.81 -11.93
CA PRO A 408 12.74 49.80 -11.18
C PRO A 408 11.57 48.98 -11.79
N GLU A 409 10.55 48.87 -10.96
CA GLU A 409 9.08 48.82 -11.16
C GLU A 409 8.49 48.82 -12.59
N ARG A 410 7.47 47.97 -12.78
CA ARG A 410 6.24 48.37 -13.48
C ARG A 410 5.05 47.48 -13.09
N GLY A 411 3.99 48.11 -12.58
CA GLY A 411 2.70 47.50 -12.31
C GLY A 411 1.73 47.57 -13.50
N HIS A 412 0.64 46.81 -13.38
CA HIS A 412 -0.72 46.98 -13.91
C HIS A 412 -1.49 45.73 -13.43
N GLY A 413 -2.67 45.80 -12.82
CA GLY A 413 -3.80 46.70 -13.06
C GLY A 413 -4.95 45.85 -13.59
N GLU A 414 -5.94 45.62 -12.73
CA GLU A 414 -7.15 44.80 -12.89
C GLU A 414 -8.00 45.14 -14.13
N SER A 415 -8.82 44.20 -14.60
CA SER A 415 -10.26 44.44 -14.87
C SER A 415 -10.93 43.20 -15.49
N SER A 416 -11.88 42.69 -14.72
CA SER A 416 -13.08 41.91 -15.03
C SER A 416 -13.69 42.10 -16.43
N HIS A 417 -14.09 40.97 -17.03
CA HIS A 417 -15.09 40.88 -18.10
C HIS A 417 -16.25 40.00 -17.60
N GLU A 418 -17.39 40.63 -17.31
CA GLU A 418 -18.71 39.99 -17.31
C GLU A 418 -19.07 39.60 -18.75
N VAL A 419 -19.60 38.39 -18.92
CA VAL A 419 -20.27 37.95 -20.15
C VAL A 419 -21.72 37.65 -19.80
N ASP A 420 -22.60 38.57 -20.20
CA ASP A 420 -24.03 38.33 -20.36
C ASP A 420 -24.25 37.32 -21.49
N LEU A 421 -24.95 36.23 -21.21
CA LEU A 421 -25.61 35.42 -22.23
C LEU A 421 -27.09 35.34 -21.91
N ASN A 422 -27.85 36.04 -22.74
CA ASN A 422 -29.30 35.96 -22.83
C ASN A 422 -29.68 35.51 -24.25
N ASN A 423 -30.75 34.73 -24.32
CA ASN A 423 -31.59 34.39 -25.47
C ASN A 423 -31.31 33.14 -26.35
N GLN A 424 -32.20 32.16 -26.13
CA GLN A 424 -33.19 31.62 -27.07
C GLN A 424 -32.71 31.12 -28.45
N HIS A 425 -32.79 29.81 -28.66
CA HIS A 425 -33.91 29.22 -29.42
C HIS A 425 -34.12 27.73 -29.13
#